data_AF-A0A8T4F9S3-F1
#
_entry.id   AF-A0A8T4F9S3-F1
#
_cell.length_a   1.000
_cell.length_b   1.000
_cell.length_c   1.000
_cell.angle_alpha   90.00
_cell.angle_beta   90.00
_cell.angle_gamma   90.00
#
_symmetry.space_group_name_H-M   'P 1'
#
loop_
_entity.id
_entity.type
_entity.pdbx_description
1 polymer ?
#
loop_
_entity_poly.entity_id
_entity_poly.type
_entity_poly.pdbx_seq_one_letter_code
_entity_poly.pdbx_strand_id
1 'polypeptide(L)' 'MSDWTIVGDIATRTVAGRPVTIRKPAASTLDEAIRAWEQDERARLARSMRQLGDVVDGALAKAARRART' A
#
# COMPACT_ATOMS: atom_id res chain seq x y z
N MET A 1 5.90 15.97 -6.16
CA MET A 1 4.74 15.29 -6.78
C MET A 1 5.24 13.94 -7.29
N SER A 2 4.52 12.85 -7.03
CA SER A 2 4.85 11.53 -7.60
C SER A 2 4.74 11.60 -9.13
N ASP A 3 5.74 11.13 -9.88
CA ASP A 3 5.70 11.14 -11.35
C ASP A 3 4.67 10.13 -11.89
N TRP A 4 3.47 10.64 -12.15
CA TRP A 4 2.42 9.93 -12.87
C TRP A 4 2.53 10.23 -14.35
N THR A 5 2.48 9.20 -15.20
CA THR A 5 2.29 9.38 -16.64
C THR A 5 0.80 9.47 -16.92
N ILE A 6 0.35 10.60 -17.47
CA ILE A 6 -1.07 10.89 -17.70
C ILE A 6 -1.39 10.82 -19.20
N VAL A 7 -2.41 10.05 -19.56
CA VAL A 7 -2.93 9.91 -20.93
C VAL A 7 -4.45 10.02 -20.88
N GLY A 8 -4.98 11.20 -21.20
CA GLY A 8 -6.41 11.49 -21.08
C GLY A 8 -6.92 11.28 -19.66
N ASP A 9 -7.89 10.39 -19.50
CA ASP A 9 -8.50 10.05 -18.20
C ASP A 9 -7.76 8.94 -17.43
N ILE A 10 -6.52 8.62 -17.81
CA ILE A 10 -5.73 7.53 -17.23
C ILE A 10 -4.41 8.07 -16.66
N ALA A 11 -4.07 7.66 -15.45
CA ALA A 11 -2.75 7.86 -14.85
C ALA A 11 -2.07 6.51 -14.62
N THR A 12 -0.81 6.38 -15.01
CA THR A 12 -0.02 5.17 -14.81
C THR A 12 1.32 5.46 -14.14
N ARG A 13 1.79 4.54 -13.30
CA ARG A 13 3.03 4.63 -12.52
C ARG A 13 3.49 3.26 -12.07
N THR A 14 4.79 3.07 -11.89
CA THR A 14 5.33 1.91 -11.18
C THR A 14 5.43 2.19 -9.68
N VAL A 15 4.84 1.32 -8.85
CA VAL A 15 4.90 1.38 -7.38
C VAL A 15 5.39 0.05 -6.84
N ALA A 16 6.51 0.06 -6.12
CA ALA A 16 7.16 -1.15 -5.57
C ALA A 16 7.37 -2.25 -6.64
N GLY A 17 7.81 -1.87 -7.83
CA GLY A 17 8.04 -2.79 -8.96
C GLY A 17 6.78 -3.27 -9.68
N ARG A 18 5.59 -2.83 -9.26
CA ARG A 18 4.32 -3.20 -9.90
C ARG A 18 3.75 -2.02 -10.70
N PRO A 19 3.30 -2.20 -11.95
CA PRO A 19 2.56 -1.18 -12.67
C PRO A 19 1.20 -0.95 -12.02
N VAL A 20 0.86 0.31 -11.81
CA VAL A 20 -0.42 0.78 -11.26
C VAL A 20 -1.04 1.69 -12.30
N THR A 21 -2.30 1.42 -12.63
CA THR A 21 -3.09 2.24 -13.56
C THR A 21 -4.36 2.68 -12.86
N ILE A 22 -4.62 3.98 -12.87
CA ILE A 22 -5.80 4.62 -12.30
C ILE A 22 -6.59 5.23 -13.45
N ARG A 23 -7.89 4.95 -13.50
CA ARG A 23 -8.82 5.59 -14.42
C ARG A 23 -9.68 6.58 -13.65
N LYS A 24 -9.84 7.78 -14.18
CA LYS A 24 -10.73 8.80 -13.65
C LYS A 24 -12.19 8.32 -13.66
N PRO A 25 -12.88 8.30 -12.51
CA PRO A 25 -14.34 8.14 -12.47
C PRO A 25 -15.06 9.31 -13.14
N ALA A 26 -16.28 9.09 -13.63
CA ALA A 26 -17.05 10.13 -14.32
C ALA A 26 -17.31 11.38 -13.44
N ALA A 27 -17.48 11.18 -12.14
CA ALA A 27 -17.85 12.22 -11.18
C ALA A 27 -16.66 12.83 -10.40
N SER A 28 -15.41 12.53 -10.76
CA SER A 28 -14.23 13.06 -10.06
C SER A 28 -13.12 13.46 -11.02
N THR A 29 -12.13 14.17 -10.49
CA THR A 29 -10.90 14.54 -11.22
C THR A 29 -9.88 13.39 -11.17
N LEU A 30 -8.93 13.40 -12.11
CA LEU A 30 -7.86 12.39 -12.11
C LEU A 30 -6.99 12.52 -10.85
N ASP A 31 -6.76 13.75 -10.39
CA ASP A 31 -6.03 14.04 -9.15
C ASP A 31 -6.75 13.48 -7.91
N GLU A 32 -8.08 13.61 -7.83
CA GLU A 32 -8.87 12.99 -6.76
C GLU A 32 -8.76 11.47 -6.77
N ALA A 33 -8.82 10.85 -7.97
CA ALA A 33 -8.66 9.41 -8.11
C ALA A 33 -7.25 8.95 -7.70
N ILE A 34 -6.20 9.69 -8.07
CA ILE A 34 -4.82 9.45 -7.65
C ILE A 34 -4.69 9.55 -6.13
N ARG A 35 -5.22 10.62 -5.52
CA ARG A 35 -5.12 10.84 -4.07
C ARG A 35 -5.87 9.76 -3.29
N ALA A 36 -7.07 9.37 -3.73
CA ALA A 36 -7.83 8.29 -3.12
C ALA A 36 -7.04 6.98 -3.14
N TRP A 37 -6.47 6.63 -4.30
CA TRP A 37 -5.62 5.45 -4.43
C TRP A 37 -4.38 5.52 -3.53
N GLU A 38 -3.68 6.66 -3.47
CA GLU A 38 -2.50 6.82 -2.62
C GLU A 38 -2.84 6.69 -1.12
N GLN A 39 -4.01 7.16 -0.69
CA GLN A 39 -4.50 6.98 0.68
C GLN A 39 -4.81 5.51 0.98
N ASP A 40 -5.49 4.83 0.08
CA ASP A 40 -5.82 3.40 0.22
C ASP A 40 -4.57 2.52 0.27
N GLU A 41 -3.58 2.79 -0.59
CA GLU A 41 -2.33 2.04 -0.61
C GLU A 41 -1.51 2.28 0.66
N ARG A 42 -1.49 3.51 1.21
CA ARG A 42 -0.88 3.80 2.52
C ARG A 42 -1.58 3.04 3.65
N ALA A 43 -2.91 3.02 3.66
CA ALA A 43 -3.69 2.30 4.66
C ALA A 43 -3.44 0.79 4.57
N ARG A 44 -3.36 0.24 3.35
CA ARG A 44 -3.01 -1.16 3.10
C ARG A 44 -1.61 -1.48 3.59
N LEU A 45 -0.60 -0.68 3.26
CA LEU A 45 0.77 -0.86 3.74
C LEU A 45 0.84 -0.84 5.27
N ALA A 46 0.17 0.12 5.92
CA ALA A 46 0.12 0.19 7.38
C ALA A 46 -0.55 -1.04 8.02
N ARG A 47 -1.56 -1.64 7.38
CA ARG A 47 -2.13 -2.92 7.83
C ARG A 47 -1.15 -4.08 7.66
N SER A 48 -0.49 -4.17 6.51
CA SER A 48 0.51 -5.21 6.24
C SER A 48 1.69 -5.15 7.20
N MET A 49 2.18 -3.94 7.54
CA MET A 49 3.27 -3.76 8.50
C MET A 49 2.85 -4.19 9.92
N ARG A 50 1.62 -3.87 10.35
CA ARG A 50 1.08 -4.34 11.64
C ARG A 50 1.00 -5.85 11.71
N GLN A 51 0.45 -6.49 10.68
CA GLN A 51 0.37 -7.95 10.61
C GLN A 51 1.75 -8.60 10.65
N LEU A 52 2.75 -8.01 9.98
CA LEU A 52 4.12 -8.50 10.05
C LEU A 52 4.70 -8.37 11.47
N GLY A 53 4.45 -7.25 12.15
CA GLY A 53 4.80 -7.06 13.56
C GLY A 53 4.22 -8.15 14.45
N ASP A 54 2.92 -8.43 14.34
CA ASP A 54 2.24 -9.46 15.13
C ASP A 54 2.85 -10.86 14.92
N VAL A 55 3.22 -11.19 13.68
CA VAL A 55 3.88 -12.47 13.35
C VAL A 55 5.27 -12.55 13.99
N VAL A 56 6.05 -11.47 13.90
CA VAL A 56 7.40 -11.40 14.50
C VAL A 56 7.32 -11.51 16.02
N ASP A 57 6.43 -10.76 16.66
CA ASP A 57 6.24 -10.78 18.12
C ASP A 57 5.79 -12.16 18.60
N GLY A 58 4.87 -12.82 17.87
CA GLY A 58 4.47 -14.19 18.16
C GLY A 58 5.64 -15.19 18.04
N ALA A 59 6.50 -15.04 17.04
CA ALA A 59 7.69 -15.87 16.89
C ALA A 59 8.71 -15.67 18.02
N LEU A 60 8.96 -14.40 18.40
CA LEU A 60 9.84 -14.05 19.52
C LEU A 60 9.31 -14.59 20.85
N ALA A 61 8.01 -14.44 21.12
CA ALA A 61 7.37 -14.98 22.33
C ALA A 61 7.51 -16.51 22.41
N LYS A 62 7.34 -17.22 21.28
CA LYS A 62 7.52 -18.67 21.20
C LYS A 62 8.97 -19.09 21.45
N ALA A 63 9.94 -18.35 20.91
CA ALA A 63 11.36 -18.60 21.14
C ALA A 63 11.74 -18.38 22.62
N ALA A 64 11.27 -17.27 23.22
CA ALA A 64 11.52 -16.97 24.63
C ALA A 64 10.93 -18.04 25.56
N ARG A 65 9.76 -18.59 25.24
CA ARG A 65 9.17 -19.71 26.01
C ARG A 65 10.03 -20.98 25.93
N ARG A 66 10.54 -21.31 24.74
CA ARG A 66 11.43 -22.47 24.54
C ARG A 66 12.77 -22.32 25.24
N ALA A 67 13.28 -21.10 25.40
CA ALA A 67 14.55 -20.85 26.09
C ALA A 67 14.45 -20.97 27.63
N ARG A 68 13.24 -21.00 28.20
CA ARG A 68 13.00 -21.15 29.65
C ARG A 68 12.65 -22.58 30.07
N THR A 69 12.46 -23.48 29.11
CA THR A 69 12.23 -24.93 29.31
C THR A 69 13.50 -25.68 28.98
#